data_AF-A0A917FDL0-F1
#
_entry.id   AF-A0A917FDL0-F1
#
_cell.length_a   1.000
_cell.length_b   1.000
_cell.length_c   1.000
_cell.angle_alpha   90.00
_cell.angle_beta   90.00
_cell.angle_gamma   90.00
#
_symmetry.space_group_name_H-M   'P 1'
#
loop_
_entity.id
_entity.type
_entity.pdbx_description
1 polymer ?
#
loop_
_entity_poly.entity_id
_entity_poly.type
_entity_poly.pdbx_seq_one_letter_code
_entity_poly.pdbx_strand_id
1 'polypeptide(L)'
;MIPELPNTLFSNGRSVLSKFGYVHFEDGQGRDDWAEMWEHLRGDFPLPLDAVPSFNDLEATVQEAARQYMKVRLLADHYLDDCERLHVRIFNGSIETDLVEDYAVARDRYEHSVEEFGETREAVQKLLSKRAA
;
A
#
# COMPACT_ATOMS: atom_id res chain seq x y z
N MET A 1 33.46 -1.93 -7.84
CA MET A 1 32.54 -3.03 -7.45
C MET A 1 31.60 -2.43 -6.43
N ILE A 2 30.32 -2.26 -6.79
CA ILE A 2 29.29 -1.75 -5.89
C ILE A 2 28.92 -2.91 -4.95
N PRO A 3 28.89 -2.75 -3.63
CA PRO A 3 28.35 -3.79 -2.76
C PRO A 3 26.86 -3.90 -3.07
N GLU A 4 26.43 -5.05 -3.60
CA GLU A 4 25.01 -5.34 -3.71
C GLU A 4 24.43 -5.34 -2.29
N LEU A 5 23.45 -4.45 -2.05
CA LEU A 5 22.66 -4.51 -0.84
C LEU A 5 22.02 -5.91 -0.77
N PRO A 6 22.10 -6.63 0.38
CA PRO A 6 21.70 -8.03 0.51
C PRO A 6 20.18 -8.13 0.63
N ASN A 7 19.49 -7.67 -0.40
CA ASN A 7 18.04 -7.63 -0.39
C ASN A 7 17.57 -7.72 -1.84
N THR A 8 17.67 -8.93 -2.39
CA THR A 8 17.19 -9.32 -3.72
C THR A 8 15.66 -9.24 -3.86
N LEU A 9 14.95 -8.78 -2.83
CA LEU A 9 13.54 -8.36 -2.89
C LEU A 9 13.37 -6.93 -3.46
N PHE A 10 14.42 -6.10 -3.47
CA PHE A 10 14.33 -4.64 -3.57
C PHE A 10 14.64 -4.08 -4.96
N SER A 11 15.21 -4.88 -5.87
CA SER A 11 15.35 -4.49 -7.29
C SER A 11 14.01 -4.45 -8.04
N ASN A 12 12.92 -4.89 -7.41
CA ASN A 12 11.59 -5.02 -8.01
C ASN A 12 10.53 -4.06 -7.44
N GLY A 13 10.86 -3.13 -6.53
CA GLY A 13 9.90 -2.22 -5.89
C GLY A 13 9.08 -1.39 -6.90
N ARG A 14 9.76 -0.82 -7.91
CA ARG A 14 9.11 -0.17 -9.07
C ARG A 14 8.14 -1.08 -9.83
N SER A 15 8.35 -2.40 -9.81
CA SER A 15 7.49 -3.35 -10.52
C SER A 15 6.21 -3.69 -9.75
N VAL A 16 6.21 -3.64 -8.41
CA VAL A 16 5.03 -4.02 -7.62
C VAL A 16 3.92 -3.00 -7.81
N LEU A 17 4.21 -1.71 -7.69
CA LEU A 17 3.23 -0.65 -7.95
C LEU A 17 2.74 -0.65 -9.42
N SER A 18 3.63 -0.90 -10.37
CA SER A 18 3.24 -1.00 -11.79
C SER A 18 2.29 -2.17 -12.10
N LYS A 19 2.37 -3.28 -11.33
CA LYS A 19 1.42 -4.41 -11.44
C LYS A 19 0.02 -4.02 -10.99
N PHE A 20 -0.10 -2.97 -10.18
CA PHE A 20 -1.35 -2.34 -9.81
C PHE A 20 -1.66 -1.12 -10.69
N GLY A 21 -1.11 -0.99 -11.90
CA GLY A 21 -1.52 0.05 -12.86
C GLY A 21 -1.20 1.48 -12.44
N TYR A 22 -0.21 1.70 -11.58
CA TYR A 22 0.13 3.04 -11.06
C TYR A 22 0.53 4.01 -12.18
N VAL A 23 -0.42 4.84 -12.62
CA VAL A 23 -0.16 6.20 -13.10
C VAL A 23 -0.06 7.05 -11.83
N HIS A 24 0.97 7.89 -11.71
CA HIS A 24 1.11 8.79 -10.56
C HIS A 24 -0.24 9.42 -10.24
N PHE A 25 -0.74 9.21 -9.02
CA PHE A 25 -1.87 9.96 -8.48
C PHE A 25 -1.40 11.40 -8.31
N GLU A 26 -1.40 12.18 -9.39
CA GLU A 26 -1.48 13.63 -9.28
C GLU A 26 -2.83 13.97 -8.65
N ASP A 27 -2.78 14.88 -7.69
CA ASP A 27 -3.87 15.28 -6.79
C ASP A 27 -5.28 15.15 -7.41
N GLY A 28 -6.03 14.16 -6.94
CA GLY A 28 -7.47 14.04 -7.19
C GLY A 28 -7.91 13.16 -8.36
N GLN A 29 -7.02 12.43 -9.05
CA GLN A 29 -7.46 11.42 -10.02
C GLN A 29 -7.92 10.15 -9.31
N GLY A 30 -9.21 9.80 -9.47
CA GLY A 30 -9.76 8.53 -8.99
C GLY A 30 -9.26 7.38 -9.84
N ARG A 31 -8.92 6.27 -9.17
CA ARG A 31 -8.68 4.99 -9.85
C ARG A 31 -10.02 4.46 -10.37
N ASP A 32 -10.13 4.16 -11.65
CA ASP A 32 -11.37 3.61 -12.23
C ASP A 32 -11.42 2.06 -12.17
N ASP A 33 -10.30 1.40 -11.90
CA ASP A 33 -10.13 -0.07 -11.85
C ASP A 33 -10.11 -0.64 -10.42
N TRP A 34 -10.95 -0.11 -9.51
CA TRP A 34 -11.09 -0.63 -8.14
C TRP A 34 -11.33 -2.15 -8.08
N ALA A 35 -12.05 -2.70 -9.06
CA ALA A 35 -12.32 -4.13 -9.14
C ALA A 35 -11.05 -4.94 -9.40
N GLU A 36 -10.17 -4.48 -10.28
CA GLU A 36 -8.90 -5.15 -10.58
C GLU A 36 -7.97 -5.12 -9.37
N MET A 37 -7.85 -3.96 -8.73
CA MET A 37 -7.06 -3.82 -7.50
C MET A 37 -7.56 -4.75 -6.38
N TRP A 38 -8.88 -4.83 -6.21
CA TRP A 38 -9.48 -5.68 -5.20
C TRP A 38 -9.17 -7.17 -5.40
N GLU A 39 -9.11 -7.65 -6.64
CA GLU A 39 -8.76 -9.06 -6.91
C GLU A 39 -7.38 -9.44 -6.39
N HIS A 40 -6.45 -8.50 -6.37
CA HIS A 40 -5.12 -8.74 -5.80
C HIS A 40 -5.10 -8.69 -4.27
N LEU A 41 -6.04 -7.98 -3.65
CA LEU A 41 -6.03 -7.70 -2.21
C LEU A 41 -7.06 -8.49 -1.42
N ARG A 42 -8.01 -9.15 -2.08
CA ARG A 42 -9.02 -9.97 -1.39
C ARG A 42 -8.43 -11.14 -0.60
N GLY A 43 -7.18 -11.54 -0.90
CA GLY A 43 -6.40 -12.51 -0.14
C GLY A 43 -5.83 -12.00 1.19
N ASP A 44 -5.86 -10.69 1.44
CA ASP A 44 -5.33 -10.09 2.69
C ASP A 44 -6.24 -10.36 3.90
N PHE A 45 -7.47 -10.80 3.65
CA PHE A 45 -8.43 -11.11 4.70
C PHE A 45 -8.25 -12.57 5.14
N PRO A 46 -8.17 -12.85 6.46
CA PRO A 46 -8.09 -14.20 6.99
C PRO A 46 -9.48 -14.87 6.98
N LEU A 47 -10.10 -14.92 5.80
CA LEU A 47 -11.42 -15.48 5.53
C LEU A 47 -11.31 -16.47 4.37
N PRO A 48 -12.20 -17.46 4.27
CA PRO A 48 -12.33 -18.28 3.07
C PRO A 48 -12.50 -17.42 1.81
N LEU A 49 -11.91 -17.82 0.69
CA LEU A 49 -11.87 -17.02 -0.54
C LEU A 49 -13.27 -16.75 -1.13
N ASP A 50 -14.21 -17.66 -0.90
CA ASP A 50 -15.63 -17.54 -1.23
C ASP A 50 -16.39 -16.57 -0.30
N ALA A 51 -15.85 -16.30 0.88
CA ALA A 51 -16.39 -15.30 1.82
C ALA A 51 -15.92 -13.87 1.51
N VAL A 52 -15.02 -13.69 0.53
CA VAL A 52 -14.56 -12.37 0.07
C VAL A 52 -14.87 -12.19 -1.42
N PRO A 53 -16.09 -11.76 -1.79
CA PRO A 53 -16.51 -11.68 -3.18
C PRO A 53 -15.73 -10.66 -3.99
N SER A 54 -15.84 -10.75 -5.32
CA SER A 54 -15.33 -9.74 -6.25
C SER A 54 -15.93 -8.37 -5.93
N PHE A 55 -15.23 -7.30 -6.24
CA PHE A 55 -15.59 -5.94 -5.82
C PHE A 55 -17.01 -5.53 -6.24
N ASN A 56 -17.42 -5.90 -7.46
CA ASN A 56 -18.74 -5.59 -8.00
C ASN A 56 -19.88 -6.36 -7.31
N ASP A 57 -19.56 -7.45 -6.61
CA ASP A 57 -20.49 -8.31 -5.86
C ASP A 57 -20.54 -7.96 -4.36
N LEU A 58 -19.81 -6.91 -3.95
CA LEU A 58 -19.87 -6.35 -2.61
C LEU A 58 -21.09 -5.43 -2.49
N GLU A 59 -21.71 -5.42 -1.30
CA GLU A 59 -22.72 -4.41 -0.98
C GLU A 59 -22.08 -3.01 -0.93
N ALA A 60 -22.87 -1.97 -1.21
CA ALA A 60 -22.36 -0.59 -1.35
C ALA A 60 -21.55 -0.10 -0.13
N THR A 61 -21.94 -0.51 1.09
CA THR A 61 -21.23 -0.18 2.34
C THR A 61 -19.85 -0.85 2.40
N VAL A 62 -19.76 -2.10 1.96
CA VAL A 62 -18.50 -2.84 1.91
C VAL A 62 -17.61 -2.35 0.78
N GLN A 63 -18.19 -1.97 -0.37
CA GLN A 63 -17.45 -1.33 -1.46
C GLN A 63 -16.80 -0.02 -1.01
N GLU A 64 -17.51 0.81 -0.25
CA GLU A 64 -16.93 2.05 0.27
C GLU A 64 -15.76 1.78 1.23
N ALA A 65 -15.95 0.86 2.17
CA ALA A 65 -14.87 0.45 3.07
C ALA A 65 -13.66 -0.14 2.30
N ALA A 66 -13.92 -0.96 1.29
CA ALA A 66 -12.88 -1.53 0.43
C ALA A 66 -12.13 -0.45 -0.37
N ARG A 67 -12.82 0.58 -0.90
CA ARG A 67 -12.17 1.74 -1.55
C ARG A 67 -11.23 2.48 -0.61
N GLN A 68 -11.64 2.70 0.63
CA GLN A 68 -10.79 3.37 1.61
C GLN A 68 -9.55 2.53 1.95
N TYR A 69 -9.74 1.24 2.22
CA TYR A 69 -8.65 0.29 2.43
C TYR A 69 -7.65 0.26 1.25
N MET A 70 -8.15 0.22 0.01
CA MET A 70 -7.33 0.25 -1.20
C MET A 70 -6.56 1.58 -1.34
N LYS A 71 -7.19 2.73 -1.07
CA LYS A 71 -6.50 4.03 -1.09
C LYS A 71 -5.35 4.08 -0.07
N VAL A 72 -5.59 3.63 1.16
CA VAL A 72 -4.57 3.61 2.21
C VAL A 72 -3.43 2.64 1.87
N ARG A 73 -3.72 1.48 1.26
CA ARG A 73 -2.68 0.58 0.74
C ARG A 73 -1.74 1.27 -0.24
N LEU A 74 -2.29 2.05 -1.18
CA LEU A 74 -1.50 2.79 -2.18
C LEU A 74 -0.65 3.88 -1.52
N LEU A 75 -1.21 4.60 -0.55
CA LEU A 75 -0.46 5.61 0.21
C LEU A 75 0.69 4.97 0.99
N ALA A 76 0.47 3.82 1.62
CA ALA A 76 1.53 3.10 2.33
C ALA A 76 2.65 2.65 1.40
N ASP A 77 2.32 2.12 0.21
CA ASP A 77 3.34 1.76 -0.79
C ASP A 77 4.10 3.00 -1.31
N HIS A 78 3.42 4.12 -1.50
CA HIS A 78 4.05 5.38 -1.90
C HIS A 78 5.03 5.91 -0.84
N TYR A 79 4.64 5.92 0.43
CA TYR A 79 5.52 6.38 1.51
C TYR A 79 6.69 5.42 1.75
N LEU A 80 6.49 4.13 1.51
CA LEU A 80 7.59 3.16 1.51
C LEU A 80 8.62 3.47 0.41
N ASP A 81 8.18 3.73 -0.82
CA ASP A 81 9.08 4.13 -1.93
C ASP A 81 9.87 5.41 -1.62
N ASP A 82 9.21 6.39 -0.98
CA ASP A 82 9.86 7.62 -0.51
C ASP A 82 10.95 7.34 0.54
N CYS A 83 10.65 6.48 1.53
CA CYS A 83 11.62 6.03 2.53
C CYS A 83 12.81 5.34 1.85
N GLU A 84 12.56 4.43 0.91
CA GLU A 84 13.59 3.68 0.20
C GLU A 84 14.49 4.61 -0.62
N ARG A 85 13.90 5.57 -1.35
CA ARG A 85 14.65 6.56 -2.15
C ARG A 85 15.58 7.39 -1.28
N LEU A 86 15.10 7.85 -0.12
CA LEU A 86 15.90 8.62 0.83
C LEU A 86 17.00 7.77 1.47
N HIS A 87 16.68 6.53 1.86
CA HIS A 87 17.64 5.59 2.40
C HIS A 87 18.79 5.32 1.42
N VAL A 88 18.48 5.04 0.15
CA VAL A 88 19.48 4.85 -0.91
C VAL A 88 20.37 6.09 -1.08
N ARG A 89 19.80 7.31 -1.01
CA ARG A 89 20.58 8.55 -1.07
C ARG A 89 21.54 8.68 0.12
N ILE A 90 21.10 8.33 1.33
CA ILE A 90 21.95 8.36 2.54
C ILE A 90 23.15 7.42 2.36
N PHE A 91 22.93 6.22 1.85
CA PHE A 91 23.99 5.21 1.69
C PHE A 91 24.95 5.49 0.52
N ASN A 92 24.49 6.15 -0.53
CA ASN A 92 25.31 6.46 -1.71
C ASN A 92 26.05 7.81 -1.62
N GLY A 93 25.71 8.65 -0.64
CA GLY A 93 26.29 9.97 -0.43
C GLY A 93 27.14 10.06 0.84
N SER A 94 27.46 11.29 1.23
CA SER A 94 27.86 11.56 2.62
C SER A 94 26.60 11.67 3.47
N ILE A 95 26.68 11.28 4.75
CA ILE A 95 25.56 11.47 5.68
C ILE A 95 25.38 12.99 5.90
N GLU A 96 24.38 13.54 5.25
CA GLU A 96 23.94 14.93 5.40
C GLU A 96 22.79 15.00 6.41
N THR A 97 22.86 15.90 7.38
CA THR A 97 21.86 16.02 8.45
C THR A 97 20.45 16.19 7.89
N ASP A 98 20.28 17.11 6.93
CA ASP A 98 18.99 17.39 6.28
C ASP A 98 18.39 16.13 5.63
N LEU A 99 19.23 15.28 5.01
CA LEU A 99 18.78 14.05 4.37
C LEU A 99 18.33 12.99 5.39
N VAL A 100 18.97 12.95 6.57
CA VAL A 100 18.56 12.09 7.68
C VAL A 100 17.24 12.58 8.28
N GLU A 101 17.06 13.89 8.41
CA GLU A 101 15.81 14.50 8.87
C GLU A 101 14.65 14.23 7.90
N ASP A 102 14.88 14.41 6.60
CA ASP A 102 13.91 14.08 5.55
C ASP A 102 13.50 12.60 5.60
N TYR A 103 14.47 11.70 5.80
CA TYR A 103 14.19 10.27 5.96
C TYR A 103 13.35 9.96 7.20
N ALA A 104 13.63 10.62 8.33
CA ALA A 104 12.84 10.46 9.54
C ALA A 104 11.38 10.89 9.33
N VAL A 105 11.15 12.04 8.69
CA VAL A 105 9.80 12.52 8.36
C VAL A 105 9.09 11.57 7.39
N ALA A 106 9.78 11.05 6.38
CA ALA A 106 9.20 10.06 5.46
C ALA A 106 8.81 8.78 6.21
N ARG A 107 9.66 8.31 7.14
CA ARG A 107 9.39 7.13 7.95
C ARG A 107 8.15 7.32 8.83
N ASP A 108 8.01 8.47 9.48
CA ASP A 108 6.85 8.77 10.32
C ASP A 108 5.54 8.73 9.50
N ARG A 109 5.56 9.24 8.25
CA ARG A 109 4.40 9.14 7.34
C ARG A 109 4.08 7.71 6.96
N TYR A 110 5.11 6.92 6.66
CA TYR A 110 4.94 5.50 6.35
C TYR A 110 4.37 4.74 7.56
N GLU A 111 4.93 4.93 8.76
CA GLU A 111 4.45 4.29 9.99
C GLU A 111 2.97 4.61 10.25
N HIS A 112 2.58 5.89 10.13
CA HIS A 112 1.18 6.28 10.26
C HIS A 112 0.27 5.61 9.21
N SER A 113 0.70 5.55 7.95
CA SER A 113 -0.09 4.89 6.90
C SER A 113 -0.23 3.37 7.10
N VAL A 114 0.74 2.72 7.75
CA VAL A 114 0.67 1.28 8.09
C VAL A 114 -0.36 1.04 9.20
N GLU A 115 -0.45 1.95 10.18
CA GLU A 115 -1.50 1.91 11.21
C GLU A 115 -2.89 2.05 10.57
N GLU A 116 -3.10 3.08 9.74
CA GLU A 116 -4.36 3.29 9.01
C GLU A 116 -4.70 2.10 8.09
N PHE A 117 -3.69 1.49 7.46
CA PHE A 117 -3.86 0.30 6.64
C PHE A 117 -4.40 -0.87 7.46
N GLY A 118 -3.87 -1.07 8.66
CA GLY A 118 -4.35 -2.06 9.61
C GLY A 118 -5.81 -1.81 10.02
N GLU A 119 -6.14 -0.57 10.39
CA GLU A 119 -7.49 -0.18 10.81
C GLU A 119 -8.53 -0.36 9.70
N THR A 120 -8.21 0.07 8.49
CA THR A 120 -9.11 -0.06 7.33
C THR A 120 -9.31 -1.52 6.92
N ARG A 121 -8.27 -2.35 6.98
CA ARG A 121 -8.37 -3.80 6.78
C ARG A 121 -9.32 -4.42 7.80
N GLU A 122 -9.18 -4.09 9.07
CA GLU A 122 -10.08 -4.60 10.11
C GLU A 122 -11.52 -4.16 9.91
N ALA A 123 -11.75 -2.92 9.47
CA ALA A 123 -13.09 -2.41 9.19
C ALA A 123 -13.77 -3.21 8.08
N VAL A 124 -13.06 -3.47 6.97
CA VAL A 124 -13.57 -4.31 5.87
C VAL A 124 -13.80 -5.74 6.35
N GLN A 125 -12.86 -6.33 7.11
CA GLN A 125 -13.00 -7.68 7.66
C GLN A 125 -14.25 -7.82 8.53
N LYS A 126 -14.51 -6.84 9.43
CA LYS A 126 -15.70 -6.83 10.29
C LYS A 126 -17.00 -6.84 9.48
N LEU A 127 -17.03 -6.13 8.34
CA LEU A 127 -18.19 -6.11 7.45
C LEU A 127 -18.36 -7.44 6.70
N LEU A 128 -17.26 -8.00 6.16
CA LEU A 128 -17.28 -9.29 5.48
C LEU A 128 -17.69 -10.44 6.42
N SER A 129 -17.16 -10.48 7.65
CA SER A 129 -17.53 -11.51 8.63
C SER A 129 -19.01 -11.48 9.03
N LYS A 130 -19.64 -10.29 9.07
CA LYS A 130 -21.08 -10.17 9.34
C LYS A 130 -21.94 -10.72 8.21
N ARG A 131 -21.44 -10.71 6.98
CA ARG A 131 -22.12 -11.28 5.81
C ARG A 131 -22.00 -12.81 5.76
N ALA A 132 -20.90 -13.35 6.25
CA ALA A 132 -20.62 -14.80 6.24
C ALA A 132 -21.29 -15.56 7.41
N ALA A 133 -21.82 -14.86 8.42
CA ALA A 133 -22.51 -15.40 9.58
C ALA A 133 -24.03 -15.42 9.38
#